data_AF-A0A7L5YHU0-F1
#
_entry.id   AF-A0A7L5YHU0-F1
#
_cell.length_a   1.000
_cell.length_b   1.000
_cell.length_c   1.000
_cell.angle_alpha   90.00
_cell.angle_beta   90.00
_cell.angle_gamma   90.00
#
_symmetry.space_group_name_H-M   'P 1'
#
loop_
_entity.id
_entity.type
_entity.pdbx_description
1 polymer ?
#
loop_
_entity_poly.entity_id
_entity_poly.type
_entity_poly.pdbx_seq_one_letter_code
_entity_poly.pdbx_strand_id
1 'polypeptide(L)'
;MASLSLLAAAQPALANIDIQFDFSYDTSNFFSSNPDSVAALNAAASVFETRFADNLTAITSSGPNHFSTVFFNPSTPGTDVTLSNQSVATDVIRIYAGAANLGGSTLGIGGPGGYSCSGFSSFCNTDTQRGQGETQNLYDSNGTLLSRDAVDVAPWGGSISFDNASTNWYFGLTTAGLNSSEYDFYSVAVHELAHVLGFGTADSFEALTFGTDFIGASTGPVALSADLGHWADGTLSTVNGVSQETAMSPAIYNGQRKYFTALDFAAMQDIGWQVTAVPEADTWAMLLAGLGLVGFAARRRTV
;
A
#
# COMPACT_ATOMS: atom_id res chain seq x y z
N MET A 1 -43.79 26.38 10.19
CA MET A 1 -43.02 26.25 8.93
C MET A 1 -41.86 25.33 9.22
N ALA A 2 -41.81 24.18 8.55
CA ALA A 2 -40.86 23.10 8.83
C ALA A 2 -39.47 23.46 8.30
N SER A 3 -38.46 23.39 9.17
CA SER A 3 -37.06 23.55 8.79
C SER A 3 -36.57 22.27 8.13
N LEU A 4 -36.30 22.33 6.82
CA LEU A 4 -35.58 21.27 6.12
C LEU A 4 -34.08 21.40 6.45
N SER A 5 -33.58 20.52 7.32
CA SER A 5 -32.15 20.31 7.50
C SER A 5 -31.63 19.50 6.32
N LEU A 6 -30.91 20.14 5.38
CA LEU A 6 -30.12 19.40 4.39
C LEU A 6 -28.88 18.83 5.11
N LEU A 7 -28.93 17.55 5.43
CA LEU A 7 -27.74 16.78 5.83
C LEU A 7 -26.95 16.52 4.54
N ALA A 8 -25.84 17.22 4.34
CA ALA A 8 -24.86 16.83 3.34
C ALA A 8 -24.22 15.53 3.82
N ALA A 9 -24.74 14.40 3.34
CA ALA A 9 -24.06 13.12 3.49
C ALA A 9 -22.76 13.21 2.69
N ALA A 10 -21.62 13.27 3.36
CA ALA A 10 -20.36 12.90 2.74
C ALA A 10 -20.54 11.43 2.32
N GLN A 11 -20.59 11.16 1.02
CA GLN A 11 -20.42 9.79 0.57
C GLN A 11 -19.01 9.39 1.01
N PRO A 12 -18.84 8.32 1.81
CA PRO A 12 -17.50 7.76 1.95
C PRO A 12 -17.01 7.49 0.52
N ALA A 13 -15.80 7.95 0.20
CA ALA A 13 -15.09 7.41 -0.95
C ALA A 13 -15.08 5.90 -0.73
N LEU A 14 -15.81 5.15 -1.55
CA LEU A 14 -15.76 3.71 -1.49
C LEU A 14 -14.31 3.37 -1.87
N ALA A 15 -13.58 2.76 -0.92
CA ALA A 15 -12.33 2.12 -1.24
C ALA A 15 -12.63 1.09 -2.32
N ASN A 16 -11.96 1.19 -3.48
CA ASN A 16 -12.13 0.19 -4.53
C ASN A 16 -11.16 -0.97 -4.34
N ILE A 17 -10.29 -0.94 -3.31
CA ILE A 17 -9.39 -2.02 -2.93
C ILE A 17 -9.64 -2.39 -1.47
N ASP A 18 -9.61 -3.69 -1.18
CA ASP A 18 -9.78 -4.30 0.14
C ASP A 18 -8.55 -5.15 0.48
N ILE A 19 -7.74 -4.66 1.42
CA ILE A 19 -6.56 -5.36 1.92
C ILE A 19 -6.99 -6.29 3.06
N GLN A 20 -7.00 -7.57 2.77
CA GLN A 20 -7.39 -8.60 3.73
C GLN A 20 -6.18 -9.26 4.35
N PHE A 21 -6.00 -9.05 5.66
CA PHE A 21 -4.97 -9.74 6.43
C PHE A 21 -5.39 -11.16 6.82
N ASP A 22 -4.50 -12.11 6.53
CA ASP A 22 -4.61 -13.50 6.94
C ASP A 22 -3.50 -13.82 7.95
N PHE A 23 -3.89 -14.11 9.20
CA PHE A 23 -2.97 -14.40 10.30
C PHE A 23 -2.74 -15.91 10.51
N SER A 24 -3.18 -16.78 9.57
CA SER A 24 -3.04 -18.24 9.71
C SER A 24 -1.58 -18.72 9.79
N TYR A 25 -0.63 -17.89 9.35
CA TYR A 25 0.81 -18.14 9.44
C TYR A 25 1.52 -17.31 10.52
N ASP A 26 0.80 -16.62 11.41
CA ASP A 26 1.37 -15.97 12.60
C ASP A 26 1.58 -16.98 13.74
N THR A 27 2.64 -17.79 13.63
CA THR A 27 2.94 -18.85 14.62
C THR A 27 3.43 -18.30 15.96
N SER A 28 3.91 -17.05 15.98
CA SER A 28 4.35 -16.36 17.19
C SER A 28 3.22 -15.71 17.98
N ASN A 29 1.99 -15.69 17.43
CA ASN A 29 0.84 -14.99 17.96
C ASN A 29 1.05 -13.48 18.14
N PHE A 30 1.92 -12.86 17.33
CA PHE A 30 2.20 -11.43 17.39
C PHE A 30 0.95 -10.56 17.15
N PHE A 31 0.04 -11.03 16.29
CA PHE A 31 -1.24 -10.38 16.01
C PHE A 31 -2.37 -11.00 16.81
N SER A 32 -2.46 -12.32 16.86
CA SER A 32 -3.60 -13.01 17.50
C SER A 32 -3.68 -12.74 19.02
N SER A 33 -2.56 -12.43 19.67
CA SER A 33 -2.50 -12.07 21.10
C SER A 33 -2.49 -10.57 21.39
N ASN A 34 -2.46 -9.72 20.36
CA ASN A 34 -2.30 -8.27 20.50
C ASN A 34 -3.31 -7.51 19.60
N PRO A 35 -4.48 -7.10 20.13
CA PRO A 35 -5.47 -6.37 19.34
C PRO A 35 -4.97 -5.00 18.85
N ASP A 36 -4.01 -4.38 19.54
CA ASP A 36 -3.48 -3.07 19.15
C ASP A 36 -2.57 -3.19 17.91
N SER A 37 -1.84 -4.30 17.75
CA SER A 37 -1.05 -4.54 16.52
C SER A 37 -1.96 -4.76 15.31
N VAL A 38 -3.06 -5.48 15.48
CA VAL A 38 -4.10 -5.64 14.44
C VAL A 38 -4.73 -4.30 14.09
N ALA A 39 -5.08 -3.47 15.09
CA ALA A 39 -5.65 -2.16 14.85
C ALA A 39 -4.68 -1.23 14.10
N ALA A 40 -3.40 -1.24 14.47
CA ALA A 40 -2.38 -0.44 13.81
C ALA A 40 -2.10 -0.91 12.37
N LEU A 41 -2.10 -2.22 12.13
CA LEU A 41 -1.94 -2.80 10.78
C LEU A 41 -3.13 -2.43 9.87
N ASN A 42 -4.36 -2.52 10.37
CA ASN A 42 -5.55 -2.08 9.64
C ASN A 42 -5.53 -0.57 9.39
N ALA A 43 -5.05 0.24 10.35
CA ALA A 43 -4.88 1.67 10.14
C ALA A 43 -3.85 1.96 9.03
N ALA A 44 -2.77 1.18 8.94
CA ALA A 44 -1.79 1.28 7.86
C ALA A 44 -2.40 0.91 6.50
N ALA A 45 -3.18 -0.17 6.42
CA ALA A 45 -3.91 -0.54 5.19
C ALA A 45 -4.85 0.58 4.72
N SER A 46 -5.55 1.24 5.65
CA SER A 46 -6.49 2.31 5.31
C SER A 46 -5.86 3.49 4.57
N VAL A 47 -4.53 3.68 4.70
CA VAL A 47 -3.78 4.71 3.94
C VAL A 47 -3.90 4.49 2.44
N PHE A 48 -3.91 3.24 2.01
CA PHE A 48 -3.98 2.85 0.60
C PHE A 48 -5.43 2.66 0.16
N GLU A 49 -6.24 1.93 0.95
CA GLU A 49 -7.65 1.65 0.63
C GLU A 49 -8.47 2.93 0.43
N THR A 50 -8.21 3.98 1.22
CA THR A 50 -8.92 5.26 1.09
C THR A 50 -8.48 6.10 -0.11
N ARG A 51 -7.39 5.72 -0.77
CA ARG A 51 -6.75 6.52 -1.81
C ARG A 51 -6.72 5.84 -3.17
N PHE A 52 -6.67 4.51 -3.23
CA PHE A 52 -6.65 3.76 -4.48
C PHE A 52 -8.07 3.55 -5.01
N ALA A 53 -8.28 3.93 -6.27
CA ALA A 53 -9.58 3.89 -6.96
C ALA A 53 -9.63 2.82 -8.06
N ASP A 54 -8.60 1.97 -8.12
CA ASP A 54 -8.46 0.88 -9.07
C ASP A 54 -9.59 -0.13 -8.96
N ASN A 55 -9.96 -0.76 -10.08
CA ASN A 55 -10.91 -1.87 -10.09
C ASN A 55 -10.21 -3.15 -10.52
N LEU A 56 -9.83 -3.99 -9.57
CA LEU A 56 -9.13 -5.23 -9.83
C LEU A 56 -10.12 -6.33 -10.19
N THR A 57 -9.99 -6.92 -11.38
CA THR A 57 -10.77 -8.10 -11.71
C THR A 57 -10.34 -9.30 -10.86
N ALA A 58 -11.25 -10.25 -10.67
CA ALA A 58 -10.97 -11.48 -9.93
C ALA A 58 -10.03 -12.40 -10.71
N ILE A 59 -9.23 -13.18 -9.98
CA ILE A 59 -8.52 -14.36 -10.49
C ILE A 59 -9.32 -15.58 -10.07
N THR A 60 -9.85 -16.35 -11.03
CA THR A 60 -10.71 -17.52 -10.73
C THR A 60 -10.07 -18.82 -11.19
N SER A 61 -9.57 -19.61 -10.24
CA SER A 61 -9.16 -21.00 -10.50
C SER A 61 -10.40 -21.88 -10.68
N SER A 62 -10.69 -22.28 -11.92
CA SER A 62 -11.81 -23.17 -12.24
C SER A 62 -11.60 -23.89 -13.56
N GLY A 63 -12.22 -25.08 -13.70
CA GLY A 63 -12.06 -25.90 -14.91
C GLY A 63 -10.58 -26.20 -15.18
N PRO A 64 -10.03 -25.86 -16.36
CA PRO A 64 -8.62 -26.07 -16.69
C PRO A 64 -7.68 -24.98 -16.15
N ASN A 65 -8.19 -23.90 -15.57
CA ASN A 65 -7.40 -22.77 -15.08
C ASN A 65 -7.03 -22.98 -13.61
N HIS A 66 -5.72 -22.93 -13.33
CA HIS A 66 -5.16 -23.13 -12.00
C HIS A 66 -4.15 -22.03 -11.68
N PHE A 67 -4.43 -21.28 -10.62
CA PHE A 67 -3.55 -20.27 -10.05
C PHE A 67 -3.09 -20.73 -8.68
N SER A 68 -1.78 -20.85 -8.50
CA SER A 68 -1.18 -21.12 -7.20
C SER A 68 -0.46 -19.88 -6.72
N THR A 69 -0.77 -19.44 -5.51
CA THR A 69 -0.09 -18.31 -4.88
C THR A 69 1.20 -18.77 -4.25
N VAL A 70 2.24 -17.93 -4.31
CA VAL A 70 3.54 -18.17 -3.67
C VAL A 70 3.91 -16.94 -2.86
N PHE A 71 4.23 -17.11 -1.59
CA PHE A 71 4.62 -16.02 -0.70
C PHE A 71 5.56 -16.56 0.37
N PHE A 72 6.47 -15.73 0.88
CA PHE A 72 7.30 -16.15 2.00
C PHE A 72 6.44 -16.37 3.24
N ASN A 73 6.78 -17.36 4.07
CA ASN A 73 6.11 -17.59 5.33
C ASN A 73 6.44 -16.44 6.31
N PRO A 74 5.46 -15.67 6.82
CA PRO A 74 5.75 -14.52 7.66
C PRO A 74 6.35 -14.88 9.03
N SER A 75 6.26 -16.15 9.47
CA SER A 75 6.97 -16.64 10.65
C SER A 75 8.41 -17.10 10.37
N THR A 76 8.77 -17.28 9.08
CA THR A 76 10.11 -17.69 8.63
C THR A 76 10.43 -17.08 7.26
N PRO A 77 10.70 -15.76 7.15
CA PRO A 77 10.78 -15.01 5.88
C PRO A 77 11.86 -15.40 4.85
N GLY A 78 12.41 -16.61 4.91
CA GLY A 78 13.25 -17.22 3.86
C GLY A 78 12.71 -18.55 3.34
N THR A 79 11.48 -18.93 3.71
CA THR A 79 10.81 -20.15 3.23
C THR A 79 9.49 -19.81 2.58
N ASP A 80 9.29 -20.22 1.34
CA ASP A 80 8.04 -19.98 0.63
C ASP A 80 6.94 -20.98 1.01
N VAL A 81 5.71 -20.46 1.01
CA VAL A 81 4.47 -21.22 1.05
C VAL A 81 3.85 -21.15 -0.33
N THR A 82 3.46 -22.31 -0.86
CA THR A 82 2.66 -22.41 -2.08
C THR A 82 1.28 -22.92 -1.74
N LEU A 83 0.23 -22.17 -2.12
CA LEU A 83 -1.14 -22.63 -2.02
C LEU A 83 -1.69 -22.86 -3.41
N SER A 84 -2.06 -24.10 -3.72
CA SER A 84 -2.57 -24.47 -5.03
C SER A 84 -4.03 -24.08 -5.22
N ASN A 85 -4.43 -23.82 -6.47
CA ASN A 85 -5.84 -23.63 -6.87
C ASN A 85 -6.56 -22.51 -6.09
N GLN A 86 -5.87 -21.41 -5.86
CA GLN A 86 -6.43 -20.24 -5.20
C GLN A 86 -7.26 -19.41 -6.18
N SER A 87 -8.28 -18.75 -5.65
CA SER A 87 -8.98 -17.68 -6.34
C SER A 87 -8.88 -16.42 -5.50
N VAL A 88 -8.77 -15.27 -6.16
CA VAL A 88 -8.72 -13.95 -5.54
C VAL A 88 -9.92 -13.17 -6.04
N ALA A 89 -10.73 -12.67 -5.10
CA ALA A 89 -11.93 -11.92 -5.44
C ALA A 89 -11.57 -10.60 -6.12
N THR A 90 -12.56 -9.98 -6.78
CA THR A 90 -12.41 -8.61 -7.28
C THR A 90 -11.97 -7.70 -6.15
N ASP A 91 -11.09 -6.74 -6.45
CA ASP A 91 -10.69 -5.68 -5.52
C ASP A 91 -9.95 -6.13 -4.25
N VAL A 92 -9.79 -7.45 -4.02
CA VAL A 92 -9.10 -7.99 -2.85
C VAL A 92 -7.61 -8.14 -3.09
N ILE A 93 -6.81 -7.72 -2.11
CA ILE A 93 -5.38 -8.01 -1.97
C ILE A 93 -5.19 -8.78 -0.67
N ARG A 94 -4.77 -10.05 -0.74
CA ARG A 94 -4.60 -10.88 0.47
C ARG A 94 -3.17 -10.83 0.99
N ILE A 95 -2.99 -10.44 2.24
CA ILE A 95 -1.67 -10.32 2.86
C ILE A 95 -1.55 -11.30 4.02
N TYR A 96 -0.64 -12.25 3.91
CA TYR A 96 -0.31 -13.15 5.00
C TYR A 96 0.61 -12.44 5.99
N ALA A 97 0.09 -12.15 7.18
CA ALA A 97 0.78 -11.35 8.19
C ALA A 97 1.24 -12.20 9.37
N GLY A 98 2.43 -11.92 9.88
CA GLY A 98 3.01 -12.58 11.05
C GLY A 98 4.25 -11.86 11.53
N ALA A 99 5.05 -12.55 12.34
CA ALA A 99 6.29 -12.00 12.86
C ALA A 99 7.36 -13.09 13.00
N ALA A 100 8.61 -12.67 12.84
CA ALA A 100 9.78 -13.53 12.94
C ALA A 100 10.94 -12.76 13.58
N ASN A 101 11.98 -13.48 14.00
CA ASN A 101 13.24 -12.84 14.36
C ASN A 101 13.96 -12.47 13.07
N LEU A 102 13.94 -11.18 12.72
CA LEU A 102 14.51 -10.69 11.46
C LEU A 102 16.01 -10.43 11.58
N GLY A 103 16.49 -10.22 12.81
CA GLY A 103 17.89 -9.92 13.11
C GLY A 103 18.33 -8.54 12.61
N GLY A 104 19.53 -8.14 13.03
CA GLY A 104 20.11 -6.85 12.62
C GLY A 104 19.24 -5.66 13.02
N SER A 105 19.04 -4.74 12.08
CA SER A 105 18.20 -3.53 12.22
C SER A 105 16.88 -3.61 11.44
N THR A 106 16.55 -4.78 10.89
CA THR A 106 15.33 -4.96 10.09
C THR A 106 14.12 -5.04 11.01
N LEU A 107 13.18 -4.11 10.84
CA LEU A 107 11.97 -4.04 11.66
C LEU A 107 10.77 -4.72 11.00
N GLY A 108 10.75 -4.74 9.67
CA GLY A 108 9.72 -5.35 8.85
C GLY A 108 10.30 -5.88 7.54
N ILE A 109 9.60 -6.82 6.94
CA ILE A 109 9.81 -7.26 5.56
C ILE A 109 8.42 -7.45 4.95
N GLY A 110 8.10 -6.69 3.91
CA GLY A 110 6.91 -6.82 3.09
C GLY A 110 7.28 -7.03 1.64
N GLY A 111 6.48 -7.80 0.92
CA GLY A 111 6.68 -7.98 -0.51
C GLY A 111 5.50 -8.62 -1.20
N PRO A 112 5.35 -8.37 -2.52
CA PRO A 112 4.31 -9.01 -3.30
C PRO A 112 4.57 -10.52 -3.37
N GLY A 113 3.49 -11.28 -3.44
CA GLY A 113 3.59 -12.71 -3.66
C GLY A 113 3.81 -13.03 -5.14
N GLY A 114 4.63 -14.05 -5.41
CA GLY A 114 4.70 -14.67 -6.72
C GLY A 114 3.49 -15.56 -7.00
N TYR A 115 3.46 -16.17 -8.18
CA TYR A 115 2.45 -17.15 -8.53
C TYR A 115 2.97 -18.14 -9.58
N SER A 116 2.33 -19.30 -9.64
CA SER A 116 2.40 -20.18 -10.81
C SER A 116 1.02 -20.28 -11.43
N CYS A 117 0.94 -20.18 -12.75
CA CYS A 117 -0.31 -20.26 -13.49
C CYS A 117 -0.25 -21.40 -14.52
N SER A 118 -1.37 -22.10 -14.70
CA SER A 118 -1.56 -23.04 -15.80
C SER A 118 -3.01 -23.07 -16.27
N GLY A 119 -3.24 -23.54 -17.50
CA GLY A 119 -4.54 -23.54 -18.15
C GLY A 119 -4.50 -22.84 -19.51
N PHE A 120 -5.49 -22.02 -19.80
CA PHE A 120 -5.50 -21.23 -21.04
C PHE A 120 -4.43 -20.13 -20.99
N SER A 121 -3.80 -19.85 -22.14
CA SER A 121 -2.82 -18.76 -22.24
C SER A 121 -3.42 -17.39 -21.87
N SER A 122 -4.70 -17.15 -22.20
CA SER A 122 -5.40 -15.93 -21.79
C SER A 122 -5.56 -15.80 -20.28
N PHE A 123 -5.69 -16.91 -19.56
CA PHE A 123 -5.77 -16.88 -18.10
C PHE A 123 -4.43 -16.42 -17.49
N CYS A 124 -3.32 -16.99 -17.94
CA CYS A 124 -2.01 -16.66 -17.37
C CYS A 124 -1.42 -15.32 -17.86
N ASN A 125 -1.86 -14.82 -19.02
CA ASN A 125 -1.34 -13.59 -19.61
C ASN A 125 -2.27 -12.39 -19.45
N THR A 126 -3.51 -12.57 -18.98
CA THR A 126 -4.50 -11.47 -18.93
C THR A 126 -5.26 -11.45 -17.61
N ASP A 127 -5.80 -12.58 -17.16
CA ASP A 127 -6.58 -12.59 -15.92
C ASP A 127 -5.70 -12.31 -14.69
N THR A 128 -4.42 -12.67 -14.74
CA THR A 128 -3.41 -12.36 -13.71
C THR A 128 -2.99 -10.89 -13.68
N GLN A 129 -3.23 -10.12 -14.75
CA GLN A 129 -3.04 -8.66 -14.78
C GLN A 129 -4.21 -7.90 -14.15
N ARG A 130 -5.27 -8.62 -13.76
CA ARG A 130 -6.44 -8.11 -13.02
C ARG A 130 -7.11 -6.88 -13.65
N GLY A 131 -7.06 -6.77 -14.99
CA GLY A 131 -7.68 -5.69 -15.74
C GLY A 131 -6.97 -4.33 -15.69
N GLN A 132 -5.75 -4.26 -15.13
CA GLN A 132 -5.02 -2.99 -15.01
C GLN A 132 -4.22 -2.65 -16.28
N GLY A 133 -3.47 -3.61 -16.81
CA GLY A 133 -2.64 -3.41 -18.00
C GLY A 133 -1.46 -4.36 -18.00
N GLU A 134 -0.41 -4.04 -18.78
CA GLU A 134 0.82 -4.82 -18.73
C GLU A 134 1.53 -4.58 -17.39
N THR A 135 1.63 -5.63 -16.57
CA THR A 135 2.23 -5.60 -15.23
C THR A 135 3.62 -6.23 -15.18
N GLN A 136 4.12 -6.75 -16.30
CA GLN A 136 5.37 -7.49 -16.35
C GLN A 136 6.35 -6.91 -17.37
N ASN A 137 7.61 -6.84 -16.95
CA ASN A 137 8.73 -6.68 -17.84
C ASN A 137 9.05 -8.03 -18.50
N LEU A 138 9.76 -7.98 -19.63
CA LEU A 138 10.22 -9.19 -20.28
C LEU A 138 11.61 -9.56 -19.78
N TYR A 139 11.79 -10.81 -19.36
CA TYR A 139 13.10 -11.35 -18.95
C TYR A 139 13.45 -12.58 -19.79
N ASP A 140 14.75 -12.83 -19.97
CA ASP A 140 15.22 -14.10 -20.52
C ASP A 140 15.15 -15.23 -19.48
N SER A 141 15.47 -16.46 -19.90
CA SER A 141 15.45 -17.63 -19.00
C SER A 141 16.46 -17.57 -17.85
N ASN A 142 17.40 -16.63 -17.87
CA ASN A 142 18.40 -16.41 -16.82
C ASN A 142 18.03 -15.21 -15.92
N GLY A 143 16.88 -14.57 -16.15
CA GLY A 143 16.44 -13.38 -15.41
C GLY A 143 17.05 -12.07 -15.92
N THR A 144 17.64 -12.05 -17.12
CA THR A 144 18.15 -10.80 -17.71
C THR A 144 16.99 -9.99 -18.27
N LEU A 145 16.84 -8.73 -17.84
CA LEU A 145 15.83 -7.81 -18.37
C LEU A 145 16.04 -7.58 -19.88
N LEU A 146 15.01 -7.88 -20.67
CA LEU A 146 14.97 -7.75 -22.13
C LEU A 146 14.21 -6.50 -22.58
N SER A 147 13.09 -6.18 -21.93
CA SER A 147 12.30 -4.96 -22.19
C SER A 147 11.55 -4.50 -20.94
N ARG A 148 11.38 -3.17 -20.85
CA ARG A 148 10.66 -2.47 -19.79
C ARG A 148 9.24 -2.17 -20.26
N ASP A 149 8.39 -3.19 -20.22
CA ASP A 149 7.03 -3.15 -20.78
C ASP A 149 5.97 -2.90 -19.70
N ALA A 150 6.29 -3.15 -18.43
CA ALA A 150 5.36 -2.92 -17.34
C ALA A 150 5.03 -1.43 -17.19
N VAL A 151 3.74 -1.13 -17.26
CA VAL A 151 3.18 0.22 -17.06
C VAL A 151 2.18 0.25 -15.92
N ASP A 152 1.89 -0.91 -15.33
CA ASP A 152 0.89 -1.07 -14.30
C ASP A 152 1.32 -2.11 -13.25
N VAL A 153 0.54 -2.24 -12.17
CA VAL A 153 0.79 -3.15 -11.06
C VAL A 153 -0.52 -3.70 -10.52
N ALA A 154 -0.58 -5.02 -10.31
CA ALA A 154 -1.82 -5.67 -9.88
C ALA A 154 -1.55 -6.91 -9.00
N PRO A 155 -0.99 -6.76 -7.79
CA PRO A 155 -0.67 -7.89 -6.94
C PRO A 155 -1.95 -8.63 -6.57
N TRP A 156 -1.87 -9.96 -6.54
CA TRP A 156 -2.93 -10.77 -5.93
C TRP A 156 -2.94 -10.62 -4.40
N GLY A 157 -1.77 -10.29 -3.84
CA GLY A 157 -1.47 -10.37 -2.43
C GLY A 157 0.03 -10.53 -2.19
N GLY A 158 0.39 -10.95 -0.98
CA GLY A 158 1.78 -11.15 -0.59
C GLY A 158 1.90 -11.53 0.87
N SER A 159 3.05 -11.23 1.46
CA SER A 159 3.28 -11.46 2.88
C SER A 159 4.00 -10.28 3.52
N ILE A 160 3.80 -10.16 4.84
CA ILE A 160 4.43 -9.17 5.68
C ILE A 160 4.86 -9.83 7.00
N SER A 161 6.10 -9.61 7.40
CA SER A 161 6.66 -10.06 8.67
C SER A 161 7.22 -8.88 9.44
N PHE A 162 6.98 -8.85 10.74
CA PHE A 162 7.55 -7.86 11.65
C PHE A 162 8.53 -8.52 12.60
N ASP A 163 9.52 -7.74 13.07
CA ASP A 163 10.47 -8.27 14.05
C ASP A 163 9.79 -8.59 15.39
N ASN A 164 10.03 -9.79 15.89
CA ASN A 164 9.65 -10.21 17.25
C ASN A 164 10.85 -10.50 18.17
N ALA A 165 12.07 -10.17 17.73
CA ALA A 165 13.30 -10.41 18.47
C ALA A 165 13.63 -9.27 19.45
N SER A 166 12.65 -8.87 20.27
CA SER A 166 12.72 -7.80 21.28
C SER A 166 12.60 -6.36 20.78
N THR A 167 12.14 -6.14 19.55
CA THR A 167 11.75 -4.79 19.12
C THR A 167 10.70 -4.20 20.06
N ASN A 168 10.99 -3.00 20.58
CA ASN A 168 10.09 -2.27 21.48
C ASN A 168 9.05 -1.51 20.64
N TRP A 169 7.95 -2.19 20.32
CA TRP A 169 6.91 -1.65 19.45
C TRP A 169 5.94 -0.71 20.16
N TYR A 170 5.66 0.42 19.54
CA TYR A 170 4.52 1.27 19.83
C TYR A 170 3.39 1.01 18.83
N PHE A 171 2.24 0.52 19.32
CA PHE A 171 1.06 0.15 18.51
C PHE A 171 -0.04 1.21 18.50
N GLY A 172 0.17 2.37 19.12
CA GLY A 172 -0.88 3.39 19.19
C GLY A 172 -1.25 3.97 17.82
N LEU A 173 -2.52 4.32 17.65
CA LEU A 173 -3.04 4.91 16.40
C LEU A 173 -2.69 6.39 16.22
N THR A 174 -2.21 7.04 17.27
CA THR A 174 -1.75 8.44 17.26
C THR A 174 -0.33 8.49 17.80
N THR A 175 0.33 9.65 17.77
CA THR A 175 1.65 9.81 18.41
C THR A 175 1.57 10.01 19.94
N ALA A 176 0.38 10.03 20.53
CA ALA A 176 0.21 10.23 21.97
C ALA A 176 0.73 9.01 22.75
N GLY A 177 1.86 9.19 23.43
CA GLY A 177 2.52 8.14 24.20
C GLY A 177 3.68 7.44 23.49
N LEU A 178 3.89 7.71 22.20
CA LEU A 178 5.09 7.29 21.49
C LEU A 178 6.30 7.98 22.13
N ASN A 179 7.30 7.20 22.56
CA ASN A 179 8.50 7.72 23.18
C ASN A 179 9.78 7.35 22.43
N SER A 180 10.90 7.98 22.79
CA SER A 180 12.19 7.84 22.10
C SER A 180 12.86 6.46 22.21
N SER A 181 12.25 5.49 22.91
CA SER A 181 12.75 4.12 23.02
C SER A 181 11.95 3.12 22.18
N GLU A 182 10.88 3.55 21.53
CA GLU A 182 9.97 2.69 20.79
C GLU A 182 10.09 2.90 19.29
N TYR A 183 9.92 1.84 18.52
CA TYR A 183 9.65 1.93 17.09
C TYR A 183 8.15 1.98 16.86
N ASP A 184 7.74 2.87 15.96
CA ASP A 184 6.34 3.04 15.63
C ASP A 184 5.88 1.97 14.64
N PHE A 185 5.05 1.03 15.11
CA PHE A 185 4.60 -0.11 14.31
C PHE A 185 3.81 0.32 13.07
N TYR A 186 2.94 1.33 13.21
CA TYR A 186 2.16 1.84 12.09
C TYR A 186 3.06 2.34 10.95
N SER A 187 4.14 3.05 11.27
CA SER A 187 5.06 3.60 10.27
C SER A 187 5.75 2.48 9.49
N VAL A 188 6.21 1.43 10.18
CA VAL A 188 6.81 0.26 9.53
C VAL A 188 5.75 -0.48 8.72
N ALA A 189 4.54 -0.65 9.24
CA ALA A 189 3.46 -1.32 8.51
C ALA A 189 3.08 -0.59 7.22
N VAL A 190 3.00 0.75 7.23
CA VAL A 190 2.77 1.56 6.02
C VAL A 190 3.89 1.35 5.00
N HIS A 191 5.14 1.35 5.45
CA HIS A 191 6.31 1.13 4.61
C HIS A 191 6.27 -0.25 3.93
N GLU A 192 6.12 -1.32 4.71
CA GLU A 192 6.11 -2.68 4.19
C GLU A 192 4.89 -2.97 3.31
N LEU A 193 3.73 -2.37 3.60
CA LEU A 193 2.55 -2.48 2.74
C LEU A 193 2.79 -1.83 1.39
N ALA A 194 3.51 -0.71 1.31
CA ALA A 194 3.86 -0.11 0.03
C ALA A 194 4.74 -1.04 -0.81
N HIS A 195 5.67 -1.78 -0.19
CA HIS A 195 6.42 -2.82 -0.89
C HIS A 195 5.53 -3.95 -1.41
N VAL A 196 4.56 -4.43 -0.62
CA VAL A 196 3.56 -5.41 -1.10
C VAL A 196 2.77 -4.88 -2.29
N LEU A 197 2.50 -3.57 -2.31
CA LEU A 197 1.74 -2.88 -3.36
C LEU A 197 2.59 -2.45 -4.56
N GLY A 198 3.89 -2.78 -4.60
CA GLY A 198 4.73 -2.61 -5.79
C GLY A 198 5.82 -1.54 -5.67
N PHE A 199 5.86 -0.75 -4.60
CA PHE A 199 6.93 0.22 -4.43
C PHE A 199 8.27 -0.49 -4.29
N GLY A 200 9.23 -0.21 -5.18
CA GLY A 200 10.54 -0.84 -5.17
C GLY A 200 10.54 -2.34 -5.53
N THR A 201 9.39 -2.95 -5.80
CA THR A 201 9.23 -4.40 -6.00
C THR A 201 8.54 -4.76 -7.31
N ALA A 202 7.74 -3.87 -7.89
CA ALA A 202 7.03 -4.12 -9.13
C ALA A 202 7.91 -3.86 -10.36
N ASP A 203 7.64 -4.60 -11.43
CA ASP A 203 8.28 -4.43 -12.73
C ASP A 203 8.06 -3.02 -13.28
N SER A 204 6.90 -2.39 -13.03
CA SER A 204 6.61 -1.00 -13.41
C SER A 204 7.46 0.00 -12.63
N PHE A 205 7.90 -0.32 -11.40
CA PHE A 205 8.89 0.48 -10.69
C PHE A 205 10.28 0.34 -11.33
N GLU A 206 10.70 -0.88 -11.67
CA GLU A 206 11.97 -1.12 -12.38
C GLU A 206 11.97 -0.46 -13.78
N ALA A 207 10.83 -0.44 -14.45
CA ALA A 207 10.65 0.19 -15.76
C ALA A 207 10.93 1.71 -15.70
N LEU A 208 10.66 2.34 -14.56
CA LEU A 208 10.91 3.76 -14.31
C LEU A 208 12.26 4.03 -13.62
N THR A 209 13.03 2.99 -13.31
CA THR A 209 14.34 3.13 -12.66
C THR A 209 15.44 3.21 -13.71
N PHE A 210 16.20 4.32 -13.70
CA PHE A 210 17.31 4.58 -14.61
C PHE A 210 18.58 4.95 -13.82
N GLY A 211 19.56 4.05 -13.80
CA GLY A 211 20.76 4.24 -13.01
C GLY A 211 20.43 4.18 -11.51
N THR A 212 20.60 5.30 -10.81
CA THR A 212 20.30 5.44 -9.37
C THR A 212 19.03 6.23 -9.10
N ASP A 213 18.26 6.56 -10.13
CA ASP A 213 17.09 7.43 -9.99
C ASP A 213 15.83 6.68 -10.45
N PHE A 214 14.73 6.92 -9.75
CA PHE A 214 13.38 6.66 -10.25
C PHE A 214 12.90 7.89 -11.00
N ILE A 215 12.32 7.72 -12.18
CA ILE A 215 11.90 8.81 -13.05
C ILE A 215 10.46 8.57 -13.50
N GLY A 216 9.51 8.98 -12.68
CA GLY A 216 8.10 8.94 -13.01
C GLY A 216 7.56 10.29 -13.48
N ALA A 217 6.36 10.27 -14.07
CA ALA A 217 5.72 11.47 -14.61
C ALA A 217 5.21 12.40 -13.49
N SER A 218 4.68 11.82 -12.41
CA SER A 218 4.17 12.52 -11.23
C SER A 218 5.28 12.85 -10.24
N THR A 219 6.25 11.96 -10.06
CA THR A 219 7.39 12.14 -9.14
C THR A 219 8.48 13.07 -9.70
N GLY A 220 8.70 13.07 -11.02
CA GLY A 220 9.95 13.56 -11.59
C GLY A 220 11.14 12.65 -11.22
N PRO A 221 12.39 13.08 -11.46
CA PRO A 221 13.56 12.31 -11.06
C PRO A 221 13.77 12.38 -9.54
N VAL A 222 13.85 11.22 -8.89
CA VAL A 222 14.11 11.07 -7.45
C VAL A 222 15.23 10.06 -7.24
N ALA A 223 16.23 10.45 -6.45
CA ALA A 223 17.34 9.58 -6.12
C ALA A 223 16.88 8.40 -5.27
N LEU A 224 17.33 7.20 -5.64
CA LEU A 224 17.14 5.98 -4.89
C LEU A 224 18.31 5.69 -3.96
N SER A 225 18.06 4.88 -2.95
CA SER A 225 19.11 4.27 -2.14
C SER A 225 19.89 3.23 -2.97
N ALA A 226 21.01 2.74 -2.43
CA ALA A 226 21.88 1.79 -3.14
C ALA A 226 21.18 0.45 -3.49
N ASP A 227 20.10 0.10 -2.78
CA ASP A 227 19.30 -1.10 -3.08
C ASP A 227 18.30 -0.91 -4.21
N LEU A 228 18.12 0.33 -4.70
CA LEU A 228 17.16 0.70 -5.74
C LEU A 228 15.68 0.43 -5.39
N GLY A 229 15.37 0.01 -4.17
CA GLY A 229 14.01 -0.27 -3.68
C GLY A 229 13.44 0.82 -2.77
N HIS A 230 14.29 1.76 -2.34
CA HIS A 230 13.93 2.86 -1.45
C HIS A 230 14.34 4.20 -2.05
N TRP A 231 13.67 5.27 -1.62
CA TRP A 231 14.23 6.62 -1.78
C TRP A 231 15.57 6.75 -1.07
N ALA A 232 16.42 7.65 -1.56
CA ALA A 232 17.62 8.03 -0.84
C ALA A 232 17.28 8.52 0.59
N ASP A 233 18.12 8.17 1.56
CA ASP A 233 17.96 8.59 2.96
C ASP A 233 17.85 10.12 3.08
N GLY A 234 16.93 10.60 3.92
CA GLY A 234 16.65 12.01 4.08
C GLY A 234 15.79 12.65 2.98
N THR A 235 15.27 11.88 2.02
CA THR A 235 14.34 12.40 1.00
C THR A 235 13.09 12.99 1.67
N LEU A 236 12.83 14.27 1.42
CA LEU A 236 11.71 14.99 2.02
C LEU A 236 10.54 15.10 1.04
N SER A 237 9.33 15.05 1.60
CA SER A 237 8.10 15.42 0.91
C SER A 237 7.11 16.01 1.92
N THR A 238 5.82 15.98 1.63
CA THR A 238 4.78 16.54 2.50
C THR A 238 3.69 15.55 2.85
N VAL A 239 3.15 15.71 4.05
CA VAL A 239 1.94 15.06 4.55
C VAL A 239 0.99 16.19 4.94
N ASN A 240 -0.15 16.32 4.24
CA ASN A 240 -1.07 17.44 4.43
C ASN A 240 -0.38 18.82 4.40
N GLY A 241 0.59 19.00 3.48
CA GLY A 241 1.36 20.23 3.33
C GLY A 241 2.48 20.44 4.36
N VAL A 242 2.64 19.56 5.35
CA VAL A 242 3.72 19.62 6.34
C VAL A 242 4.89 18.74 5.90
N SER A 243 6.11 19.27 5.95
CA SER A 243 7.30 18.52 5.54
C SER A 243 7.60 17.35 6.47
N GLN A 244 7.90 16.19 5.88
CA GLN A 244 8.34 14.98 6.55
C GLN A 244 9.30 14.23 5.61
N GLU A 245 10.23 13.47 6.16
CA GLU A 245 10.93 12.45 5.38
C GLU A 245 9.94 11.42 4.83
N THR A 246 10.17 10.98 3.60
CA THR A 246 9.32 10.00 2.91
C THR A 246 9.20 8.70 3.70
N ALA A 247 8.03 8.08 3.66
CA ALA A 247 7.83 6.78 4.30
C ALA A 247 8.71 5.72 3.65
N MET A 248 8.98 5.81 2.35
CA MET A 248 9.81 4.85 1.60
C MET A 248 11.32 5.18 1.60
N SER A 249 11.79 5.92 2.61
CA SER A 249 13.22 5.97 2.95
C SER A 249 13.59 4.71 3.75
N PRO A 250 14.84 4.22 3.70
CA PRO A 250 15.21 2.91 4.24
C PRO A 250 15.31 2.85 5.77
N ALA A 251 15.17 3.99 6.47
CA ALA A 251 15.40 4.08 7.90
C ALA A 251 14.22 4.73 8.63
N ILE A 252 13.99 4.31 9.86
CA ILE A 252 13.14 5.01 10.83
C ILE A 252 13.86 5.02 12.18
N TYR A 253 13.82 6.15 12.88
CA TYR A 253 14.40 6.26 14.21
C TYR A 253 13.34 6.06 15.29
N ASN A 254 13.75 5.62 16.48
CA ASN A 254 12.85 5.49 17.63
C ASN A 254 12.16 6.82 17.95
N GLY A 255 10.91 6.74 18.41
CA GLY A 255 10.08 7.88 18.76
C GLY A 255 9.60 8.71 17.57
N GLN A 256 9.76 8.21 16.34
CA GLN A 256 9.26 8.87 15.14
C GLN A 256 8.05 8.14 14.55
N ARG A 257 7.12 8.93 14.04
CA ARG A 257 6.01 8.49 13.19
C ARG A 257 6.28 9.01 11.79
N LYS A 258 6.29 8.12 10.80
CA LYS A 258 6.29 8.46 9.38
C LYS A 258 4.93 8.10 8.78
N TYR A 259 4.33 9.05 8.09
CA TYR A 259 3.14 8.84 7.25
C TYR A 259 3.55 8.76 5.77
N PHE A 260 2.77 8.06 4.96
CA PHE A 260 2.96 8.02 3.51
C PHE A 260 2.80 9.42 2.92
N THR A 261 3.84 9.91 2.25
CA THR A 261 3.93 11.30 1.80
C THR A 261 3.33 11.50 0.41
N ALA A 262 3.17 12.76 0.00
CA ALA A 262 2.75 13.11 -1.35
C ALA A 262 3.68 12.53 -2.43
N LEU A 263 4.98 12.45 -2.16
CA LEU A 263 5.95 11.85 -3.10
C LEU A 263 5.78 10.32 -3.17
N ASP A 264 5.55 9.67 -2.03
CA ASP A 264 5.30 8.23 -2.00
C ASP A 264 4.03 7.88 -2.80
N PHE A 265 2.94 8.65 -2.62
CA PHE A 265 1.73 8.51 -3.43
C PHE A 265 1.94 8.79 -4.92
N ALA A 266 2.77 9.78 -5.27
CA ALA A 266 3.10 10.06 -6.66
C ALA A 266 3.82 8.88 -7.33
N ALA A 267 4.70 8.19 -6.62
CA ALA A 267 5.34 6.97 -7.13
C ALA A 267 4.33 5.83 -7.30
N MET A 268 3.41 5.65 -6.36
CA MET A 268 2.33 4.65 -6.52
C MET A 268 1.50 4.94 -7.78
N GLN A 269 1.23 6.21 -8.08
CA GLN A 269 0.56 6.61 -9.30
C GLN A 269 1.39 6.32 -10.56
N ASP A 270 2.69 6.61 -10.52
CA ASP A 270 3.60 6.39 -11.64
C ASP A 270 3.74 4.91 -11.99
N ILE A 271 3.65 4.00 -11.02
CA ILE A 271 3.74 2.55 -11.25
C ILE A 271 2.42 1.87 -11.65
N GLY A 272 1.30 2.62 -11.71
CA GLY A 272 0.02 2.12 -12.22
C GLY A 272 -1.21 2.44 -11.39
N TRP A 273 -1.07 2.61 -10.07
CA TRP A 273 -2.23 2.78 -9.18
C TRP A 273 -3.01 4.06 -9.49
N GLN A 274 -4.33 3.98 -9.50
CA GLN A 274 -5.19 5.15 -9.60
C GLN A 274 -5.36 5.83 -8.25
N VAL A 275 -4.42 6.71 -7.93
CA VAL A 275 -4.39 7.46 -6.67
C VAL A 275 -5.30 8.69 -6.72
N THR A 276 -6.34 8.70 -5.90
CA THR A 276 -7.23 9.85 -5.73
C THR A 276 -6.53 11.01 -5.02
N ALA A 277 -6.89 12.26 -5.32
CA ALA A 277 -6.39 13.41 -4.58
C ALA A 277 -6.94 13.44 -3.15
N VAL A 278 -6.15 13.91 -2.19
CA VAL A 278 -6.69 14.26 -0.87
C VAL A 278 -7.61 15.46 -1.05
N PRO A 279 -8.88 15.42 -0.63
CA PRO A 279 -9.74 16.60 -0.68
C PRO A 279 -9.11 17.69 0.18
N GLU A 280 -8.69 18.81 -0.42
CA GLU A 280 -8.10 19.90 0.35
C GLU A 280 -9.12 20.41 1.38
N ALA A 281 -8.67 20.62 2.62
CA ALA A 281 -9.50 21.22 3.68
C ALA A 281 -10.10 22.57 3.24
N ASP A 282 -9.40 23.31 2.39
CA ASP A 282 -9.86 24.56 1.80
C ASP A 282 -11.04 24.39 0.84
N THR A 283 -11.12 23.26 0.13
CA THR A 283 -12.28 22.95 -0.73
C THR A 283 -13.54 22.78 0.11
N TRP A 284 -13.43 22.15 1.29
CA TRP A 284 -14.52 22.01 2.24
C TRP A 284 -14.86 23.31 2.95
N ALA A 285 -13.86 24.09 3.35
CA ALA A 285 -14.07 25.40 3.96
C ALA A 285 -14.74 26.38 3.00
N MET A 286 -14.34 26.39 1.72
CA MET A 286 -14.94 27.21 0.66
C MET A 286 -16.34 26.74 0.27
N LEU A 287 -16.59 25.42 0.24
CA LEU A 287 -17.93 24.87 0.04
C LEU A 287 -18.88 25.27 1.18
N LEU A 288 -18.43 25.12 2.44
CA LEU A 288 -19.21 25.50 3.62
C LEU A 288 -19.43 27.02 3.69
N ALA A 289 -18.41 27.82 3.37
CA ALA A 289 -18.55 29.26 3.27
C ALA A 289 -19.52 29.68 2.16
N GLY A 290 -19.45 29.04 0.99
CA GLY A 290 -20.36 29.25 -0.14
C GLY A 290 -21.81 28.93 0.22
N LEU A 291 -22.07 27.79 0.86
CA LEU A 291 -23.41 27.41 1.34
C LEU A 291 -23.92 28.37 2.44
N GLY A 292 -23.04 28.83 3.33
CA GLY A 292 -23.37 29.84 4.35
C GLY A 292 -23.80 31.17 3.75
N LEU A 293 -23.11 31.62 2.68
CA LEU A 293 -23.45 32.86 1.96
C LEU A 293 -24.79 32.74 1.20
N VAL A 294 -25.07 31.60 0.57
CA VAL A 294 -26.35 31.34 -0.11
C VAL A 294 -27.51 31.29 0.89
N GLY A 295 -27.33 30.61 2.03
CA GLY A 295 -28.33 30.60 3.11
C GLY A 295 -28.61 31.98 3.68
N PHE A 296 -27.57 32.81 3.87
CA PHE A 296 -27.72 34.19 4.32
C PHE A 296 -28.45 35.08 3.29
N ALA A 297 -28.11 34.93 2.01
CA ALA A 297 -28.76 35.68 0.92
C ALA A 297 -30.24 35.29 0.75
N ALA A 298 -30.57 34.00 0.88
CA ALA A 298 -31.95 33.51 0.85
C ALA A 298 -32.78 34.06 2.02
N ARG A 299 -32.20 34.06 3.24
CA ARG A 299 -32.85 34.62 4.44
C ARG A 299 -33.14 36.13 4.33
N ARG A 300 -32.28 36.89 3.66
CA ARG A 300 -32.48 38.33 3.44
C ARG A 300 -33.56 38.67 2.41
N ARG A 301 -33.95 37.73 1.54
CA ARG A 301 -35.00 37.94 0.52
C ARG A 301 -36.40 37.61 1.04
N THR A 302 -36.50 36.97 2.20
CA THR A 302 -37.76 36.56 2.84
C THR A 302 -38.17 37.46 4.02
N VAL A 303 -37.45 38.57 4.24
CA VAL A 303 -37.79 39.62 5.24
C VAL A 303 -38.18 40.89 4.51
#